data_AF-A0A6G4UB89-F1
#
_entry.id   AF-A0A6G4UB89-F1
#
_cell.length_a   1.000
_cell.length_b   1.000
_cell.length_c   1.000
_cell.angle_alpha   90.00
_cell.angle_beta   90.00
_cell.angle_gamma   90.00
#
_symmetry.space_group_name_H-M   'P 1'
#
loop_
_entity.id
_entity.type
_entity.pdbx_description
1 polymer ?
#
loop_
_entity_poly.entity_id
_entity_poly.type
_entity_poly.pdbx_seq_one_letter_code
_entity_poly.pdbx_strand_id
1 'polypeptide(L)'
;MFNDNRKLRRHSIVTAATALLLLAAGCGSGGDASPAAEDQPETSARPSPEIKDPAVEPAALRNVDPCGLLNARTLGKLGTVAPDSQSSPEWGVCSADVKDASGGTVELTLRVGDQLTVVDDPTEKLKGLPLVIDDDDAPKQCWTSVLTSYETSLAITFQVEYAGGDACAAGKKALAEVVDAIHAGPPQYRKPARSVLATDPCTAADKQAVATALGKKPWVEVNDLHTCDMWAGDTDYPQVSVRFFKGLPLEAADGQPVDLGGGVRAIQAKEKDITTNCDVSWRRVATPTPDQATGYGELVSVTYSDETESSLDTTTACKKAVAVARTVVPSLG
;
A
#
# COMPACT_ATOMS: atom_id res chain seq x y z
N MET A 1 34.32 16.84 0.66
CA MET A 1 34.78 17.75 -0.41
C MET A 1 35.18 16.91 -1.62
N PHE A 2 34.21 16.57 -2.47
CA PHE A 2 34.39 16.30 -3.89
C PHE A 2 33.00 16.41 -4.53
N ASN A 3 32.90 17.44 -5.35
CA ASN A 3 31.77 17.83 -6.18
C ASN A 3 32.00 17.15 -7.53
N ASP A 4 31.02 16.49 -8.14
CA ASP A 4 30.91 16.61 -9.60
C ASP A 4 29.53 16.30 -10.16
N ASN A 5 28.99 17.34 -10.80
CA ASN A 5 27.74 17.40 -11.54
C ASN A 5 27.97 16.83 -12.95
N ARG A 6 27.22 15.80 -13.36
CA ARG A 6 27.11 15.46 -14.79
C ARG A 6 25.78 15.91 -15.35
N LYS A 7 25.85 17.06 -16.02
CA LYS A 7 24.85 17.59 -16.95
C LYS A 7 24.61 16.61 -18.09
N LEU A 8 23.39 16.11 -18.24
CA LEU A 8 22.95 15.38 -19.43
C LEU A 8 22.69 16.37 -20.57
N ARG A 9 23.48 16.25 -21.64
CA ARG A 9 23.32 16.97 -22.91
C ARG A 9 22.13 16.38 -23.67
N ARG A 10 21.14 17.22 -23.98
CA ARG A 10 20.08 16.94 -24.95
C ARG A 10 20.66 16.98 -26.36
N HIS A 11 20.46 15.93 -27.14
CA HIS A 11 20.70 15.93 -28.58
C HIS A 11 19.38 16.17 -29.31
N SER A 12 19.26 17.37 -29.89
CA SER A 12 18.28 17.70 -30.91
C SER A 12 18.67 16.99 -32.21
N ILE A 13 17.79 16.14 -32.74
CA ILE A 13 17.88 15.66 -34.12
C ILE A 13 16.73 16.28 -34.89
N VAL A 14 17.12 17.16 -35.82
CA VAL A 14 16.30 17.71 -36.89
C VAL A 14 16.43 16.76 -38.07
N THR A 15 15.32 16.26 -38.59
CA THR A 15 15.30 15.62 -39.92
C THR A 15 14.11 16.12 -40.72
N ALA A 16 14.43 16.64 -41.90
CA ALA A 16 13.56 17.36 -42.81
C ALA A 16 12.85 16.42 -43.80
N ALA A 17 11.72 16.95 -44.27
CA ALA A 17 10.76 16.44 -45.25
C ALA A 17 11.30 15.94 -46.59
N THR A 18 10.56 14.99 -47.22
CA THR A 18 10.21 15.10 -48.65
C THR A 18 8.91 14.35 -49.04
N ALA A 19 7.96 15.13 -49.55
CA ALA A 19 7.07 14.98 -50.72
C ALA A 19 6.10 13.78 -50.95
N LEU A 20 4.81 14.14 -50.95
CA LEU A 20 3.78 14.03 -52.01
C LEU A 20 3.46 12.67 -52.66
N LEU A 21 2.18 12.28 -52.54
CA LEU A 21 1.35 11.85 -53.67
C LEU A 21 -0.15 12.11 -53.38
N LEU A 22 -0.72 13.02 -54.17
CA LEU A 22 -2.16 13.27 -54.35
C LEU A 22 -2.74 12.17 -55.22
N LEU A 23 -3.83 11.51 -54.80
CA LEU A 23 -4.80 10.90 -55.74
C LEU A 23 -6.22 10.84 -55.13
N ALA A 24 -7.13 11.44 -55.90
CA ALA A 24 -8.52 11.07 -56.16
C ALA A 24 -9.58 11.11 -55.02
N ALA A 25 -10.53 12.02 -55.23
CA ALA A 25 -11.85 12.05 -54.64
C ALA A 25 -12.71 10.84 -55.08
N GLY A 26 -13.54 10.33 -54.16
CA GLY A 26 -14.62 9.40 -54.44
C GLY A 26 -15.72 9.56 -53.40
N CYS A 27 -16.82 10.21 -53.79
CA CYS A 27 -18.08 10.22 -53.03
C CYS A 27 -18.70 8.82 -53.08
N GLY A 28 -18.98 8.25 -51.90
CA GLY A 28 -19.76 7.04 -51.74
C GLY A 28 -20.63 7.18 -50.51
N SER A 29 -21.86 7.66 -50.71
CA SER A 29 -22.95 7.55 -49.75
C SER A 29 -23.37 6.09 -49.63
N GLY A 30 -23.06 5.46 -48.51
CA GLY A 30 -23.56 4.14 -48.14
C GLY A 30 -23.91 4.16 -46.66
N GLY A 31 -25.19 4.43 -46.38
CA GLY A 31 -25.75 4.23 -45.06
C GLY A 31 -25.96 2.73 -44.85
N ASP A 32 -25.14 2.14 -44.01
CA ASP A 32 -25.39 0.82 -43.44
C ASP A 32 -25.54 0.98 -41.94
N ALA A 33 -26.77 0.71 -41.50
CA ALA A 33 -27.15 0.64 -40.10
C ALA A 33 -26.23 -0.37 -39.38
N SER A 34 -25.52 0.11 -38.36
CA SER A 34 -24.90 -0.79 -37.38
C SER A 34 -26.01 -1.65 -36.76
N PRO A 35 -25.87 -2.98 -36.71
CA PRO A 35 -26.75 -3.79 -35.90
C PRO A 35 -26.59 -3.32 -34.45
N ALA A 36 -27.73 -3.04 -33.83
CA ALA A 36 -27.83 -2.73 -32.41
C ALA A 36 -26.97 -3.71 -31.62
N ALA A 37 -26.09 -3.16 -30.79
CA ALA A 37 -25.42 -3.92 -29.74
C ALA A 37 -26.53 -4.65 -28.96
N GLU A 38 -26.54 -5.97 -29.06
CA GLU A 38 -27.31 -6.81 -28.15
C GLU A 38 -26.87 -6.43 -26.74
N ASP A 39 -27.83 -5.95 -25.94
CA ASP A 39 -27.75 -5.85 -24.49
C ASP A 39 -27.26 -7.20 -23.96
N GLN A 40 -25.96 -7.31 -23.71
CA GLN A 40 -25.46 -8.38 -22.85
C GLN A 40 -26.06 -8.12 -21.47
N PRO A 41 -26.80 -9.07 -20.89
CA PRO A 41 -27.29 -8.92 -19.54
C PRO A 41 -26.08 -8.70 -18.63
N GLU A 42 -26.06 -7.55 -17.96
CA GLU A 42 -25.16 -7.28 -16.84
C GLU A 42 -25.20 -8.50 -15.94
N THR A 43 -24.11 -9.27 -15.95
CA THR A 43 -23.96 -10.42 -15.05
C THR A 43 -24.03 -9.84 -13.67
N SER A 44 -25.16 -10.06 -13.00
CA SER A 44 -25.42 -9.52 -11.67
C SER A 44 -24.34 -10.07 -10.76
N ALA A 45 -23.35 -9.25 -10.43
CA ALA A 45 -22.25 -9.62 -9.55
C ALA A 45 -22.87 -10.14 -8.26
N ARG A 46 -22.66 -11.42 -7.99
CA ARG A 46 -23.15 -12.05 -6.77
C ARG A 46 -22.40 -11.38 -5.61
N PRO A 47 -23.10 -10.93 -4.55
CA PRO A 47 -22.41 -10.34 -3.41
C PRO A 47 -21.42 -11.35 -2.83
N SER A 48 -20.15 -10.96 -2.72
CA SER A 48 -19.10 -11.79 -2.15
C SER A 48 -19.44 -12.11 -0.68
N PRO A 49 -19.14 -13.33 -0.21
CA PRO A 49 -19.50 -13.74 1.15
C PRO A 49 -18.68 -12.98 2.19
N GLU A 50 -19.32 -12.46 3.23
CA GLU A 50 -18.65 -11.79 4.35
C GLU A 50 -17.74 -12.75 5.13
N ILE A 51 -16.52 -12.32 5.46
CA ILE A 51 -15.58 -13.06 6.32
C ILE A 51 -15.79 -12.61 7.77
N LYS A 52 -16.27 -13.52 8.63
CA LYS A 52 -16.67 -13.22 10.03
C LYS A 52 -15.69 -13.75 11.08
N ASP A 53 -14.41 -13.77 10.75
CA ASP A 53 -13.38 -14.28 11.63
C ASP A 53 -12.74 -13.10 12.42
N PRO A 54 -13.03 -12.97 13.73
CA PRO A 54 -12.58 -11.83 14.51
C PRO A 54 -11.05 -11.75 14.67
N ALA A 55 -10.33 -12.85 14.48
CA ALA A 55 -8.88 -12.87 14.60
C ALA A 55 -8.18 -12.24 13.39
N VAL A 56 -8.89 -12.14 12.25
CA VAL A 56 -8.36 -11.54 11.01
C VAL A 56 -9.07 -10.24 10.64
N GLU A 57 -9.90 -9.68 11.53
CA GLU A 57 -10.44 -8.34 11.34
C GLU A 57 -9.30 -7.30 11.34
N PRO A 58 -9.40 -6.21 10.55
CA PRO A 58 -8.35 -5.20 10.45
C PRO A 58 -7.88 -4.63 11.80
N ALA A 59 -8.80 -4.43 12.74
CA ALA A 59 -8.46 -3.94 14.08
C ALA A 59 -7.61 -4.93 14.89
N ALA A 60 -7.84 -6.24 14.74
CA ALA A 60 -7.01 -7.27 15.36
C ALA A 60 -5.63 -7.32 14.68
N LEU A 61 -5.60 -7.30 13.34
CA LEU A 61 -4.37 -7.44 12.57
C LEU A 61 -3.40 -6.26 12.72
N ARG A 62 -3.88 -5.02 12.91
CA ARG A 62 -3.02 -3.83 13.11
C ARG A 62 -1.99 -3.96 14.22
N ASN A 63 -2.25 -4.80 15.22
CA ASN A 63 -1.36 -4.95 16.37
C ASN A 63 -0.42 -6.14 16.25
N VAL A 64 -0.60 -7.00 15.24
CA VAL A 64 0.20 -8.21 15.01
C VAL A 64 1.63 -7.83 14.64
N ASP A 65 2.60 -8.45 15.29
CA ASP A 65 4.02 -8.39 14.92
C ASP A 65 4.37 -9.53 13.93
N PRO A 66 4.56 -9.25 12.63
CA PRO A 66 4.86 -10.26 11.64
C PRO A 66 6.24 -10.91 11.86
N CYS A 67 7.24 -10.19 12.41
CA CYS A 67 8.52 -10.81 12.71
C CYS A 67 8.42 -11.79 13.88
N GLY A 68 7.58 -11.45 14.86
CA GLY A 68 7.21 -12.40 15.90
C GLY A 68 6.58 -13.68 15.34
N LEU A 69 5.84 -13.58 14.22
CA LEU A 69 5.25 -14.73 13.53
C LEU A 69 6.25 -15.56 12.72
N LEU A 70 7.37 -15.01 12.25
CA LEU A 70 8.36 -15.72 11.42
C LEU A 70 9.41 -16.48 12.24
N ASN A 71 8.97 -17.43 13.07
CA ASN A 71 9.84 -18.16 14.00
C ASN A 71 9.89 -19.68 13.72
N ALA A 72 10.65 -20.43 14.52
CA ALA A 72 10.81 -21.88 14.35
C ALA A 72 9.48 -22.67 14.44
N ARG A 73 8.46 -22.16 15.13
CA ARG A 73 7.15 -22.81 15.24
C ARG A 73 6.40 -22.78 13.91
N THR A 74 6.43 -21.65 13.22
CA THR A 74 5.68 -21.43 11.97
C THR A 74 6.48 -21.86 10.75
N LEU A 75 7.80 -21.61 10.75
CA LEU A 75 8.67 -21.87 9.61
C LEU A 75 9.46 -23.18 9.74
N GLY A 76 9.47 -23.83 10.90
CA GLY A 76 10.24 -25.05 11.16
C GLY A 76 9.91 -26.22 10.24
N LYS A 77 8.70 -26.22 9.67
CA LYS A 77 8.28 -27.20 8.67
C LYS A 77 8.91 -26.99 7.29
N LEU A 78 9.43 -25.79 7.00
CA LEU A 78 10.18 -25.49 5.78
C LEU A 78 11.68 -25.74 5.96
N GLY A 79 12.18 -25.55 7.18
CA GLY A 79 13.58 -25.74 7.49
C GLY A 79 13.99 -24.95 8.74
N THR A 80 15.26 -24.55 8.80
CA THR A 80 15.79 -23.76 9.91
C THR A 80 15.82 -22.28 9.54
N VAL A 81 15.17 -21.42 10.33
CA VAL A 81 15.23 -19.96 10.14
C VAL A 81 16.69 -19.51 10.29
N ALA A 82 17.20 -18.79 9.31
CA ALA A 82 18.57 -18.29 9.33
C ALA A 82 18.71 -17.22 10.43
N PRO A 83 19.74 -17.31 11.29
CA PRO A 83 20.00 -16.30 12.30
C PRO A 83 20.12 -14.90 11.69
N ASP A 84 19.56 -13.91 12.37
CA ASP A 84 19.65 -12.49 12.00
C ASP A 84 19.15 -12.13 10.58
N SER A 85 18.42 -13.04 9.92
CA SER A 85 17.82 -12.79 8.60
C SER A 85 16.53 -11.99 8.66
N GLN A 86 15.94 -11.87 9.85
CA GLN A 86 14.67 -11.17 10.00
C GLN A 86 14.83 -9.67 9.79
N SER A 87 13.95 -9.09 8.97
CA SER A 87 13.92 -7.64 8.70
C SER A 87 12.50 -7.14 8.58
N SER A 88 12.21 -5.99 9.18
CA SER A 88 10.90 -5.34 9.13
C SER A 88 11.06 -3.91 8.61
N PRO A 89 10.76 -3.66 7.33
CA PRO A 89 10.89 -2.32 6.75
C PRO A 89 9.82 -1.36 7.29
N GLU A 90 8.64 -1.85 7.68
CA GLU A 90 7.51 -1.04 8.14
C GLU A 90 6.58 -1.81 9.13
N TRP A 91 5.32 -1.42 9.31
CA TRP A 91 4.32 -2.18 10.10
C TRP A 91 3.45 -3.12 9.26
N GLY A 92 3.55 -4.42 9.55
CA GLY A 92 2.73 -5.42 8.85
C GLY A 92 3.56 -6.23 7.87
N VAL A 93 4.78 -5.78 7.56
CA VAL A 93 5.77 -6.52 6.79
C VAL A 93 6.92 -7.05 7.64
N CYS A 94 7.28 -8.32 7.42
CA CYS A 94 8.54 -8.89 7.85
C CYS A 94 9.06 -9.90 6.84
N SER A 95 10.37 -9.91 6.61
CA SER A 95 11.07 -10.91 5.80
C SER A 95 11.93 -11.80 6.68
N ALA A 96 12.17 -13.04 6.25
CA ALA A 96 13.10 -13.98 6.88
C ALA A 96 13.60 -15.02 5.86
N ASP A 97 14.80 -15.55 6.10
CA ASP A 97 15.36 -16.64 5.30
C ASP A 97 15.21 -17.97 6.05
N VAL A 98 14.90 -19.04 5.32
CA VAL A 98 14.88 -20.41 5.84
C VAL A 98 15.84 -21.28 5.05
N LYS A 99 16.67 -22.04 5.76
CA LYS A 99 17.51 -23.09 5.18
C LYS A 99 16.76 -24.41 5.17
N ASP A 100 16.45 -24.91 3.98
CA ASP A 100 15.80 -26.21 3.81
C ASP A 100 16.75 -27.38 4.15
N ALA A 101 16.23 -28.61 4.10
CA ALA A 101 17.00 -29.81 4.42
C ALA A 101 18.17 -30.10 3.44
N SER A 102 18.13 -29.53 2.24
CA SER A 102 19.20 -29.63 1.23
C SER A 102 20.24 -28.51 1.33
N GLY A 103 20.02 -27.53 2.23
CA GLY A 103 20.83 -26.32 2.37
C GLY A 103 20.44 -25.18 1.44
N GLY A 104 19.37 -25.33 0.66
CA GLY A 104 18.78 -24.27 -0.16
C GLY A 104 18.16 -23.17 0.71
N THR A 105 18.11 -21.95 0.18
CA THR A 105 17.44 -20.81 0.83
C THR A 105 16.01 -20.69 0.30
N VAL A 106 15.07 -20.53 1.21
CA VAL A 106 13.71 -20.03 0.96
C VAL A 106 13.65 -18.62 1.54
N GLU A 107 13.45 -17.62 0.69
CA GLU A 107 13.27 -16.23 1.11
C GLU A 107 11.78 -15.97 1.25
N LEU A 108 11.35 -15.49 2.41
CA LEU A 108 9.94 -15.30 2.75
C LEU A 108 9.72 -13.85 3.13
N THR A 109 8.73 -13.20 2.53
CA THR A 109 8.22 -11.90 2.99
C THR A 109 6.75 -12.05 3.35
N LEU A 110 6.44 -11.94 4.65
CA LEU A 110 5.09 -11.92 5.19
C LEU A 110 4.58 -10.49 5.19
N ARG A 111 3.36 -10.30 4.69
CA ARG A 111 2.59 -9.07 4.74
C ARG A 111 1.25 -9.35 5.41
N VAL A 112 0.91 -8.58 6.43
CA VAL A 112 -0.32 -8.74 7.21
C VAL A 112 -1.24 -7.56 6.91
N GLY A 113 -2.36 -7.86 6.26
CA GLY A 113 -3.37 -6.87 5.85
C GLY A 113 -2.88 -5.92 4.77
N ASP A 114 -2.25 -6.49 3.73
CA ASP A 114 -1.97 -5.79 2.47
C ASP A 114 -3.18 -5.95 1.53
N GLN A 115 -3.47 -4.95 0.71
CA GLN A 115 -4.53 -5.04 -0.29
C GLN A 115 -4.09 -5.91 -1.46
N LEU A 116 -4.97 -6.80 -1.92
CA LEU A 116 -4.76 -7.59 -3.13
C LEU A 116 -5.56 -7.03 -4.31
N THR A 117 -4.96 -7.12 -5.49
CA THR A 117 -5.73 -7.11 -6.74
C THR A 117 -6.26 -8.52 -6.98
N VAL A 118 -7.50 -8.76 -6.56
CA VAL A 118 -8.17 -10.06 -6.78
C VAL A 118 -8.88 -10.01 -8.13
N VAL A 119 -8.37 -10.77 -9.10
CA VAL A 119 -8.97 -10.84 -10.45
C VAL A 119 -10.12 -11.84 -10.54
N ASP A 120 -10.09 -12.89 -9.71
CA ASP A 120 -11.07 -13.98 -9.70
C ASP A 120 -11.51 -14.35 -8.28
N ASP A 121 -12.75 -14.83 -8.14
CA ASP A 121 -13.25 -15.34 -6.87
C ASP A 121 -12.47 -16.59 -6.42
N PRO A 122 -11.80 -16.58 -5.26
CA PRO A 122 -11.04 -17.73 -4.78
C PRO A 122 -11.96 -18.92 -4.50
N THR A 123 -11.62 -20.07 -5.08
CA THR A 123 -12.36 -21.33 -4.91
C THR A 123 -11.72 -22.26 -3.86
N GLU A 124 -10.42 -22.11 -3.62
CA GLU A 124 -9.69 -22.83 -2.58
C GLU A 124 -9.81 -22.12 -1.22
N LYS A 125 -9.59 -22.88 -0.15
CA LYS A 125 -9.52 -22.35 1.22
C LYS A 125 -8.30 -22.88 1.94
N LEU A 126 -7.71 -22.03 2.78
CA LEU A 126 -6.64 -22.38 3.71
C LEU A 126 -7.09 -21.99 5.11
N LYS A 127 -7.17 -22.96 6.02
CA LYS A 127 -7.60 -22.73 7.42
C LYS A 127 -8.96 -22.02 7.53
N GLY A 128 -9.85 -22.26 6.57
CA GLY A 128 -11.20 -21.68 6.52
C GLY A 128 -11.31 -20.34 5.78
N LEU A 129 -10.17 -19.69 5.49
CA LEU A 129 -10.11 -18.43 4.74
C LEU A 129 -9.95 -18.69 3.24
N PRO A 130 -10.50 -17.84 2.35
CA PRO A 130 -10.31 -17.99 0.91
C PRO A 130 -8.84 -17.84 0.54
N LEU A 131 -8.32 -18.76 -0.28
CA LEU A 131 -6.93 -18.82 -0.69
C LEU A 131 -6.78 -18.27 -2.12
N VAL A 132 -5.86 -17.33 -2.29
CA VAL A 132 -5.42 -16.79 -3.59
C VAL A 132 -3.95 -17.15 -3.78
N ILE A 133 -3.59 -17.59 -4.98
CA ILE A 133 -2.22 -17.92 -5.35
C ILE A 133 -1.95 -17.22 -6.67
N ASP A 134 -0.81 -16.56 -6.75
CA ASP A 134 -0.28 -15.98 -7.98
C ASP A 134 1.15 -16.50 -8.18
N ASP A 135 1.34 -17.27 -9.25
CA ASP A 135 2.58 -17.91 -9.66
C ASP A 135 3.03 -17.49 -11.07
N ASP A 136 2.40 -16.46 -11.64
CA ASP A 136 2.60 -16.05 -13.04
C ASP A 136 3.95 -15.31 -13.25
N ASP A 137 4.53 -14.73 -12.19
CA ASP A 137 5.69 -13.84 -12.31
C ASP A 137 7.05 -14.56 -12.49
N ALA A 138 7.20 -15.81 -12.04
CA ALA A 138 8.37 -16.66 -12.30
C ALA A 138 8.21 -18.05 -11.68
N PRO A 139 8.79 -19.13 -12.27
CA PRO A 139 8.70 -20.49 -11.71
C PRO A 139 9.39 -20.68 -10.34
N LYS A 140 9.99 -19.63 -9.78
CA LYS A 140 10.73 -19.62 -8.51
C LYS A 140 10.17 -18.63 -7.50
N GLN A 141 9.16 -17.84 -7.89
CA GLN A 141 8.51 -16.88 -7.04
C GLN A 141 7.03 -17.25 -6.93
N CYS A 142 6.43 -17.01 -5.78
CA CYS A 142 5.01 -17.25 -5.60
C CYS A 142 4.45 -16.32 -4.54
N TRP A 143 3.28 -15.76 -4.83
CA TRP A 143 2.46 -15.05 -3.87
C TRP A 143 1.36 -15.99 -3.39
N THR A 144 1.32 -16.22 -2.09
CA THR A 144 0.28 -17.05 -1.46
C THR A 144 -0.44 -16.23 -0.41
N SER A 145 -1.75 -16.08 -0.56
CA SER A 145 -2.52 -15.13 0.24
C SER A 145 -3.82 -15.72 0.75
N VAL A 146 -4.21 -15.37 1.98
CA VAL A 146 -5.56 -15.63 2.48
C VAL A 146 -6.32 -14.32 2.60
N LEU A 147 -7.50 -14.25 1.98
CA LEU A 147 -8.37 -13.10 2.13
C LEU A 147 -8.89 -13.00 3.55
N THR A 148 -8.87 -11.79 4.06
CA THR A 148 -9.39 -11.41 5.38
C THR A 148 -10.60 -10.49 5.25
N SER A 149 -10.76 -9.81 4.11
CA SER A 149 -11.95 -9.06 3.72
C SER A 149 -12.12 -9.09 2.20
N TYR A 150 -13.35 -9.36 1.72
CA TYR A 150 -13.69 -9.17 0.30
C TYR A 150 -13.99 -7.71 -0.03
N GLU A 151 -14.53 -6.93 0.93
CA GLU A 151 -14.92 -5.53 0.70
C GLU A 151 -13.72 -4.63 0.45
N THR A 152 -12.62 -4.90 1.16
CA THR A 152 -11.38 -4.09 1.09
C THR A 152 -10.23 -4.85 0.43
N SER A 153 -10.47 -6.08 -0.03
CA SER A 153 -9.46 -6.98 -0.60
C SER A 153 -8.22 -7.19 0.28
N LEU A 154 -8.33 -7.00 1.59
CA LEU A 154 -7.21 -7.18 2.52
C LEU A 154 -6.88 -8.66 2.70
N ALA A 155 -5.58 -8.96 2.76
CA ALA A 155 -5.09 -10.32 2.90
C ALA A 155 -3.88 -10.44 3.83
N ILE A 156 -3.61 -11.68 4.26
CA ILE A 156 -2.32 -12.08 4.81
C ILE A 156 -1.59 -12.83 3.70
N THR A 157 -0.41 -12.33 3.33
CA THR A 157 0.27 -12.72 2.11
C THR A 157 1.71 -13.11 2.39
N PHE A 158 2.14 -14.21 1.83
CA PHE A 158 3.55 -14.53 1.66
C PHE A 158 3.96 -14.29 0.22
N GLN A 159 5.00 -13.48 0.02
CA GLN A 159 5.85 -13.55 -1.16
C GLN A 159 6.98 -14.51 -0.85
N VAL A 160 7.16 -15.53 -1.69
CA VAL A 160 8.17 -16.57 -1.50
C VAL A 160 9.09 -16.64 -2.70
N GLU A 161 10.39 -16.60 -2.47
CA GLU A 161 11.39 -16.95 -3.47
C GLU A 161 12.08 -18.25 -3.08
N TYR A 162 12.00 -19.27 -3.95
CA TYR A 162 12.59 -20.56 -3.67
C TYR A 162 13.19 -21.19 -4.93
N ALA A 163 14.48 -20.95 -5.15
CA ALA A 163 15.17 -21.44 -6.34
C ALA A 163 15.36 -22.97 -6.38
N GLY A 164 15.36 -23.62 -5.22
CA GLY A 164 15.65 -25.05 -5.05
C GLY A 164 14.41 -25.94 -4.97
N GLY A 165 13.19 -25.40 -5.06
CA GLY A 165 11.97 -26.18 -4.89
C GLY A 165 10.71 -25.42 -5.31
N ASP A 166 9.58 -25.82 -4.73
CA ASP A 166 8.25 -25.28 -5.03
C ASP A 166 7.92 -24.11 -4.10
N ALA A 167 8.00 -22.89 -4.63
CA ALA A 167 7.74 -21.65 -3.89
C ALA A 167 6.29 -21.57 -3.37
N CYS A 168 5.32 -22.01 -4.16
CA CYS A 168 3.90 -21.98 -3.75
C CYS A 168 3.58 -23.00 -2.67
N ALA A 169 4.14 -24.21 -2.76
CA ALA A 169 3.98 -25.21 -1.70
C ALA A 169 4.62 -24.72 -0.39
N ALA A 170 5.77 -24.05 -0.47
CA ALA A 170 6.41 -23.43 0.69
C ALA A 170 5.53 -22.31 1.28
N GLY A 171 5.02 -21.41 0.43
CA GLY A 171 4.11 -20.33 0.81
C GLY A 171 2.84 -20.82 1.47
N LYS A 172 2.12 -21.77 0.86
CA LYS A 172 0.91 -22.39 1.45
C LYS A 172 1.18 -22.98 2.82
N LYS A 173 2.32 -23.66 2.98
CA LYS A 173 2.70 -24.29 4.25
C LYS A 173 2.99 -23.24 5.33
N ALA A 174 3.78 -22.22 5.03
CA ALA A 174 4.07 -21.14 5.97
C ALA A 174 2.81 -20.36 6.34
N LEU A 175 1.98 -20.03 5.35
CA LEU A 175 0.74 -19.28 5.55
C LEU A 175 -0.23 -20.03 6.46
N ALA A 176 -0.33 -21.36 6.30
CA ALA A 176 -1.18 -22.19 7.15
C ALA A 176 -0.79 -22.10 8.63
N GLU A 177 0.51 -22.11 8.95
CA GLU A 177 0.99 -22.00 10.32
C GLU A 177 0.87 -20.57 10.87
N VAL A 178 1.03 -19.55 10.02
CA VAL A 178 0.81 -18.15 10.40
C VAL A 178 -0.65 -17.90 10.74
N VAL A 179 -1.59 -18.39 9.94
CA VAL A 179 -3.03 -18.27 10.23
C VAL A 179 -3.38 -18.98 11.53
N ASP A 180 -2.87 -20.20 11.76
CA ASP A 180 -3.05 -20.89 13.04
C ASP A 180 -2.49 -20.07 14.22
N ALA A 181 -1.34 -19.41 14.05
CA ALA A 181 -0.73 -18.57 15.08
C ALA A 181 -1.54 -17.29 15.35
N ILE A 182 -2.16 -16.70 14.33
CA ILE A 182 -3.08 -15.56 14.46
C ILE A 182 -4.34 -15.99 15.22
N HIS A 183 -4.90 -17.16 14.92
CA HIS A 183 -6.03 -17.70 15.68
C HIS A 183 -5.69 -18.02 17.13
N ALA A 184 -4.44 -18.39 17.41
CA ALA A 184 -3.98 -18.80 18.74
C ALA A 184 -3.53 -17.64 19.65
N GLY A 185 -3.64 -16.38 19.20
CA GLY A 185 -3.11 -15.22 19.90
C GLY A 185 -1.69 -14.88 19.41
N PRO A 186 -1.57 -14.06 18.36
CA PRO A 186 -0.31 -13.81 17.70
C PRO A 186 0.58 -12.89 18.54
N PRO A 187 1.91 -12.95 18.34
CA PRO A 187 2.81 -11.92 18.81
C PRO A 187 2.30 -10.52 18.45
N GLN A 188 2.41 -9.59 19.39
CA GLN A 188 1.92 -8.23 19.24
C GLN A 188 3.09 -7.26 19.27
N TYR A 189 3.01 -6.19 18.50
CA TYR A 189 3.97 -5.10 18.64
C TYR A 189 3.94 -4.51 20.05
N ARG A 190 5.09 -4.01 20.49
CA ARG A 190 5.14 -3.16 21.67
C ARG A 190 4.44 -1.83 21.36
N LYS A 191 3.36 -1.55 22.08
CA LYS A 191 2.58 -0.31 21.93
C LYS A 191 3.02 0.76 22.93
N PRO A 192 3.77 1.80 22.52
CA PRO A 192 4.05 2.92 23.40
C PRO A 192 2.77 3.71 23.71
N ALA A 193 2.82 4.53 24.76
CA ALA A 193 1.74 5.49 25.03
C ALA A 193 1.56 6.42 23.82
N ARG A 194 0.30 6.68 23.44
CA ARG A 194 -0.09 7.54 22.30
C ARG A 194 0.32 7.01 20.91
N SER A 195 0.58 5.70 20.81
CA SER A 195 0.84 5.02 19.54
C SER A 195 -0.34 5.16 18.56
N VAL A 196 -0.03 5.31 17.27
CA VAL A 196 -1.00 5.27 16.16
C VAL A 196 -1.18 3.88 15.57
N LEU A 197 -0.43 2.88 16.05
CA LEU A 197 -0.46 1.51 15.53
C LEU A 197 -1.88 0.93 15.41
N ALA A 198 -2.70 1.10 16.46
CA ALA A 198 -4.06 0.56 16.49
C ALA A 198 -5.10 1.49 15.85
N THR A 199 -4.70 2.67 15.39
CA THR A 199 -5.61 3.66 14.82
C THR A 199 -5.96 3.26 13.40
N ASP A 200 -7.23 3.39 13.06
CA ASP A 200 -7.70 3.21 11.69
C ASP A 200 -7.46 4.49 10.87
N PRO A 201 -6.58 4.46 9.84
CA PRO A 201 -6.31 5.63 9.01
C PRO A 201 -7.55 6.14 8.27
N CYS A 202 -8.50 5.28 7.91
CA CYS A 202 -9.70 5.68 7.16
C CYS A 202 -10.73 6.46 7.99
N THR A 203 -10.62 6.42 9.32
CA THR A 203 -11.50 7.16 10.22
C THR A 203 -10.78 8.28 10.96
N ALA A 204 -9.46 8.40 10.76
CA ALA A 204 -8.64 9.38 11.45
C ALA A 204 -8.89 10.82 10.96
N ALA A 205 -9.20 11.01 9.68
CA ALA A 205 -9.52 12.31 9.10
C ALA A 205 -11.03 12.61 9.17
N ASP A 206 -11.38 13.88 9.34
CA ASP A 206 -12.78 14.31 9.27
C ASP A 206 -13.32 14.18 7.84
N LYS A 207 -14.45 13.48 7.69
CA LYS A 207 -15.04 13.18 6.38
C LYS A 207 -15.45 14.43 5.61
N GLN A 208 -15.88 15.50 6.30
CA GLN A 208 -16.28 16.75 5.65
C GLN A 208 -15.05 17.53 5.17
N ALA A 209 -13.97 17.56 5.95
CA ALA A 209 -12.70 18.15 5.54
C ALA A 209 -12.13 17.45 4.31
N VAL A 210 -12.15 16.12 4.27
CA VAL A 210 -11.75 15.32 3.11
C VAL A 210 -12.63 15.64 1.90
N ALA A 211 -13.96 15.61 2.05
CA ALA A 211 -14.87 15.93 0.95
C ALA A 211 -14.69 17.36 0.41
N THR A 212 -14.38 18.32 1.30
CA THR A 212 -14.06 19.70 0.92
C THR A 212 -12.72 19.80 0.18
N ALA A 213 -11.71 19.05 0.63
CA ALA A 213 -10.42 18.96 -0.05
C ALA A 213 -10.57 18.36 -1.45
N LEU A 214 -11.38 17.33 -1.62
CA LEU A 214 -11.61 16.65 -2.90
C LEU A 214 -12.66 17.34 -3.78
N GLY A 215 -13.48 18.23 -3.21
CA GLY A 215 -14.57 18.92 -3.90
C GLY A 215 -15.83 18.06 -4.14
N LYS A 216 -15.84 16.81 -3.66
CA LYS A 216 -16.96 15.86 -3.78
C LYS A 216 -16.86 14.78 -2.69
N LYS A 217 -17.87 13.90 -2.63
CA LYS A 217 -17.88 12.79 -1.67
C LYS A 217 -16.73 11.82 -1.99
N PRO A 218 -15.89 11.44 -1.02
CA PRO A 218 -14.80 10.51 -1.25
C PRO A 218 -15.31 9.09 -1.51
N TRP A 219 -14.66 8.39 -2.43
CA TRP A 219 -14.54 6.93 -2.40
C TRP A 219 -13.32 6.56 -1.54
N VAL A 220 -13.42 5.48 -0.76
CA VAL A 220 -12.40 5.11 0.22
C VAL A 220 -11.77 3.81 -0.20
N GLU A 221 -10.44 3.79 -0.25
CA GLU A 221 -9.62 2.65 -0.55
C GLU A 221 -8.68 2.34 0.62
N VAL A 222 -8.69 1.09 1.06
CA VAL A 222 -7.77 0.62 2.09
C VAL A 222 -6.61 -0.05 1.39
N ASN A 223 -5.45 0.61 1.35
CA ASN A 223 -4.23 0.04 0.75
C ASN A 223 -3.60 -1.01 1.65
N ASP A 224 -3.52 -0.71 2.94
CA ASP A 224 -3.02 -1.62 3.96
C ASP A 224 -3.65 -1.26 5.32
N LEU A 225 -3.29 -1.95 6.39
CA LEU A 225 -3.85 -1.72 7.73
C LEU A 225 -3.57 -0.31 8.30
N HIS A 226 -2.57 0.39 7.77
CA HIS A 226 -2.03 1.66 8.25
C HIS A 226 -2.02 2.78 7.19
N THR A 227 -2.54 2.52 5.98
CA THR A 227 -2.67 3.47 4.88
C THR A 227 -4.09 3.47 4.32
N CYS A 228 -4.69 4.65 4.21
CA CYS A 228 -6.01 4.83 3.62
C CYS A 228 -6.02 5.97 2.60
N ASP A 229 -6.55 5.66 1.43
CA ASP A 229 -6.68 6.60 0.33
C ASP A 229 -8.15 6.99 0.14
N MET A 230 -8.37 8.26 -0.10
CA MET A 230 -9.67 8.86 -0.31
C MET A 230 -9.65 9.60 -1.63
N TRP A 231 -10.35 9.04 -2.59
CA TRP A 231 -10.38 9.49 -3.97
C TRP A 231 -11.61 10.34 -4.23
N ALA A 232 -11.46 11.33 -5.11
CA ALA A 232 -12.58 12.15 -5.51
C ALA A 232 -13.56 11.35 -6.41
N GLY A 233 -13.11 10.32 -7.11
CA GLY A 233 -13.93 9.37 -7.89
C GLY A 233 -13.57 7.93 -7.56
N ASP A 234 -13.93 6.96 -8.42
CA ASP A 234 -13.62 5.54 -8.17
C ASP A 234 -12.10 5.29 -8.17
N THR A 235 -11.32 5.97 -9.02
CA THR A 235 -9.83 5.94 -8.95
C THR A 235 -9.18 7.22 -9.52
N ASP A 236 -9.96 8.27 -9.75
CA ASP A 236 -9.46 9.51 -10.36
C ASP A 236 -8.98 10.51 -9.30
N TYR A 237 -7.87 11.18 -9.61
CA TYR A 237 -7.42 12.35 -8.87
C TYR A 237 -8.51 13.46 -8.85
N PRO A 238 -8.51 14.32 -7.82
CA PRO A 238 -7.56 14.37 -6.71
C PRO A 238 -7.74 13.25 -5.67
N GLN A 239 -6.70 13.06 -4.85
CA GLN A 239 -6.62 12.05 -3.80
C GLN A 239 -6.14 12.68 -2.49
N VAL A 240 -6.66 12.17 -1.36
CA VAL A 240 -6.10 12.39 -0.03
C VAL A 240 -5.65 11.05 0.53
N SER A 241 -4.40 10.93 0.97
CA SER A 241 -3.88 9.74 1.65
C SER A 241 -3.61 10.06 3.12
N VAL A 242 -3.99 9.15 4.02
CA VAL A 242 -3.62 9.19 5.44
C VAL A 242 -2.82 7.94 5.75
N ARG A 243 -1.58 8.12 6.21
CA ARG A 243 -0.64 7.03 6.47
C ARG A 243 -0.05 7.11 7.86
N PHE A 244 0.01 5.98 8.54
CA PHE A 244 0.74 5.79 9.78
C PHE A 244 1.89 4.81 9.57
N PHE A 245 3.10 5.16 9.99
CA PHE A 245 4.27 4.33 9.72
C PHE A 245 5.39 4.59 10.73
N LYS A 246 6.41 3.73 10.76
CA LYS A 246 7.65 3.97 11.50
C LYS A 246 8.69 4.62 10.60
N GLY A 247 9.44 5.58 11.11
CA GLY A 247 10.52 6.18 10.35
C GLY A 247 11.20 7.36 11.04
N LEU A 248 12.02 8.05 10.27
CA LEU A 248 12.55 9.36 10.65
C LEU A 248 11.59 10.44 10.16
N PRO A 249 11.22 11.41 11.02
CA PRO A 249 10.38 12.51 10.58
C PRO A 249 11.14 13.39 9.58
N LEU A 250 10.39 14.07 8.73
CA LEU A 250 10.94 15.15 7.91
C LEU A 250 11.52 16.26 8.80
N GLU A 251 12.60 16.86 8.33
CA GLU A 251 13.27 17.99 8.97
C GLU A 251 12.88 19.31 8.30
N ALA A 252 13.21 20.43 8.95
CA ALA A 252 12.94 21.76 8.40
C ALA A 252 13.69 22.05 7.09
N ALA A 253 14.71 21.26 6.76
CA ALA A 253 15.39 21.34 5.46
C ALA A 253 14.58 20.72 4.32
N ASP A 254 13.68 19.78 4.64
CA ASP A 254 12.88 19.03 3.66
C ASP A 254 11.59 19.77 3.27
N GLY A 255 11.17 20.77 4.05
CA GLY A 255 9.92 21.46 3.81
C GLY A 255 9.70 22.69 4.67
N GLN A 256 8.46 23.16 4.72
CA GLN A 256 8.07 24.33 5.52
C GLN A 256 7.41 23.87 6.81
N PRO A 257 7.77 24.42 7.98
CA PRO A 257 7.04 24.13 9.21
C PRO A 257 5.61 24.65 9.15
N VAL A 258 4.65 23.85 9.61
CA VAL A 258 3.24 24.23 9.72
C VAL A 258 2.69 23.85 11.09
N ASP A 259 1.82 24.71 11.63
CA ASP A 259 1.08 24.46 12.87
C ASP A 259 -0.26 23.78 12.55
N LEU A 260 -0.43 22.58 13.10
CA LEU A 260 -1.66 21.80 12.99
C LEU A 260 -2.62 22.03 14.16
N GLY A 261 -2.26 22.88 15.12
CA GLY A 261 -3.00 23.08 16.35
C GLY A 261 -2.69 22.02 17.40
N GLY A 262 -3.22 22.19 18.62
CA GLY A 262 -3.00 21.25 19.72
C GLY A 262 -1.53 21.08 20.14
N GLY A 263 -0.66 22.04 19.79
CA GLY A 263 0.78 21.96 20.01
C GLY A 263 1.54 21.07 19.03
N VAL A 264 0.88 20.56 17.98
CA VAL A 264 1.51 19.71 16.95
C VAL A 264 2.07 20.57 15.82
N ARG A 265 3.36 20.40 15.56
CA ARG A 265 4.05 20.99 14.40
C ARG A 265 4.39 19.89 13.41
N ALA A 266 4.07 20.13 12.14
CA ALA A 266 4.40 19.25 11.03
C ALA A 266 5.35 19.96 10.06
N ILE A 267 5.92 19.18 9.15
CA ILE A 267 6.60 19.69 7.97
C ILE A 267 5.67 19.47 6.78
N GLN A 268 5.41 20.52 6.02
CA GLN A 268 4.78 20.41 4.69
C GLN A 268 5.88 20.34 3.64
N ALA A 269 5.97 19.23 2.91
CA ALA A 269 6.89 19.04 1.80
C ALA A 269 6.12 19.11 0.48
N LYS A 270 6.64 19.90 -0.46
CA LYS A 270 6.08 20.02 -1.81
C LYS A 270 6.89 19.12 -2.71
N GLU A 271 6.24 18.18 -3.38
CA GLU A 271 6.87 17.47 -4.47
C GLU A 271 6.14 17.80 -5.77
N LYS A 272 6.93 17.92 -6.83
CA LYS A 272 6.42 18.06 -8.18
C LYS A 272 7.18 17.06 -9.01
N ASP A 273 6.60 15.87 -9.14
CA ASP A 273 7.08 14.87 -10.08
C ASP A 273 5.98 14.62 -11.12
N ILE A 274 5.42 13.41 -11.18
CA ILE A 274 4.31 13.05 -12.07
C ILE A 274 2.94 13.54 -11.59
N THR A 275 2.83 14.02 -10.35
CA THR A 275 1.62 14.61 -9.75
C THR A 275 1.95 15.93 -9.07
N THR A 276 0.94 16.79 -8.93
CA THR A 276 1.02 17.94 -8.04
C THR A 276 0.66 17.45 -6.64
N ASN A 277 1.66 17.23 -5.78
CA ASN A 277 1.44 16.69 -4.44
C ASN A 277 1.89 17.64 -3.33
N CYS A 278 1.37 17.41 -2.12
CA CYS A 278 1.93 17.95 -0.90
C CYS A 278 1.73 16.98 0.25
N ASP A 279 2.83 16.59 0.90
CA ASP A 279 2.84 15.79 2.12
C ASP A 279 2.90 16.70 3.34
N VAL A 280 2.11 16.38 4.36
CA VAL A 280 2.14 17.00 5.68
C VAL A 280 2.41 15.90 6.70
N SER A 281 3.65 15.87 7.20
CA SER A 281 4.12 14.79 8.07
C SER A 281 4.62 15.30 9.42
N TRP A 282 4.32 14.54 10.48
CA TRP A 282 4.82 14.79 11.83
C TRP A 282 5.05 13.50 12.60
N ARG A 283 5.95 13.57 13.59
CA ARG A 283 6.16 12.49 14.55
C ARG A 283 5.12 12.55 15.66
N ARG A 284 4.37 11.47 15.85
CA ARG A 284 3.43 11.33 16.97
C ARG A 284 4.15 10.95 18.26
N VAL A 285 5.01 9.94 18.20
CA VAL A 285 5.74 9.43 19.36
C VAL A 285 7.13 8.99 18.94
N ALA A 286 8.14 9.30 19.76
CA ALA A 286 9.50 8.82 19.56
C ALA A 286 9.61 7.39 20.11
N THR A 287 10.13 6.48 19.29
CA THR A 287 10.27 5.05 19.64
C THR A 287 11.60 4.48 19.14
N PRO A 288 12.74 5.14 19.37
CA PRO A 288 14.01 4.62 18.88
C PRO A 288 14.34 3.29 19.56
N THR A 289 14.73 2.29 18.79
CA THR A 289 15.50 1.15 19.28
C THR A 289 16.98 1.53 19.45
N PRO A 290 17.80 0.73 20.17
CA PRO A 290 19.22 1.06 20.39
C PRO A 290 20.05 1.27 19.12
N ASP A 291 19.65 0.63 18.02
CA ASP A 291 20.25 0.68 16.69
C ASP A 291 19.66 1.78 15.78
N GLN A 292 18.62 2.49 16.24
CA GLN A 292 17.96 3.54 15.47
C GLN A 292 18.40 4.93 15.93
N ALA A 293 18.36 5.89 14.99
CA ALA A 293 18.65 7.28 15.30
C ALA A 293 17.60 7.85 16.30
N THR A 294 18.01 8.82 17.12
CA THR A 294 17.16 9.46 18.16
C THR A 294 15.87 10.08 17.61
N GLY A 295 15.84 10.39 16.31
CA GLY A 295 14.67 10.87 15.59
C GLY A 295 13.59 9.82 15.32
N TYR A 296 13.92 8.53 15.37
CA TYR A 296 13.04 7.46 14.91
C TYR A 296 11.78 7.36 15.78
N GLY A 297 10.65 7.13 15.13
CA GLY A 297 9.36 7.10 15.81
C GLY A 297 8.21 6.69 14.92
N GLU A 298 7.02 6.77 15.50
CA GLU A 298 5.77 6.63 14.77
C GLU A 298 5.40 7.98 14.16
N LEU A 299 5.17 7.95 12.85
CA LEU A 299 4.90 9.10 12.00
C LEU A 299 3.46 9.05 11.50
N VAL A 300 2.91 10.24 11.28
CA VAL A 300 1.64 10.45 10.60
C VAL A 300 1.92 11.30 9.39
N SER A 301 1.42 10.89 8.23
CA SER A 301 1.48 11.64 6.98
C SER A 301 0.07 11.82 6.43
N VAL A 302 -0.20 13.03 5.95
CA VAL A 302 -1.39 13.36 5.18
C VAL A 302 -0.95 13.97 3.86
N THR A 303 -1.24 13.27 2.78
CA THR A 303 -0.86 13.71 1.43
C THR A 303 -2.10 14.15 0.67
N TYR A 304 -2.02 15.27 -0.04
CA TYR A 304 -2.96 15.60 -1.11
C TYR A 304 -2.24 15.50 -2.44
N SER A 305 -2.84 14.81 -3.40
CA SER A 305 -2.30 14.62 -4.74
C SER A 305 -3.34 14.99 -5.79
N ASP A 306 -2.89 15.58 -6.89
CA ASP A 306 -3.69 15.93 -8.05
C ASP A 306 -2.90 15.69 -9.34
N GLU A 307 -3.57 15.63 -10.49
CA GLU A 307 -2.90 15.50 -11.78
C GLU A 307 -2.01 16.73 -12.08
N THR A 308 -0.88 16.52 -12.75
CA THR A 308 0.01 17.62 -13.16
C THR A 308 -0.64 18.58 -14.15
N GLU A 309 -1.57 18.09 -14.96
CA GLU A 309 -2.32 18.88 -15.94
C GLU A 309 -3.50 19.63 -15.31
N SER A 310 -3.78 19.39 -14.02
CA SER A 310 -4.76 20.18 -13.28
C SER A 310 -4.28 21.63 -13.20
N SER A 311 -5.21 22.58 -13.22
CA SER A 311 -4.92 24.00 -12.98
C SER A 311 -4.49 24.31 -11.53
N LEU A 312 -4.37 23.28 -10.69
CA LEU A 312 -4.11 23.40 -9.27
C LEU A 312 -2.60 23.50 -9.01
N ASP A 313 -2.19 24.51 -8.24
CA ASP A 313 -0.78 24.68 -7.87
C ASP A 313 -0.43 23.94 -6.57
N THR A 314 0.87 23.66 -6.37
CA THR A 314 1.37 23.00 -5.15
C THR A 314 1.06 23.76 -3.87
N THR A 315 0.82 25.08 -3.95
CA THR A 315 0.41 25.89 -2.79
C THR A 315 -1.01 25.55 -2.37
N THR A 316 -1.92 25.34 -3.32
CA THR A 316 -3.30 24.93 -3.10
C THR A 316 -3.36 23.49 -2.62
N ALA A 317 -2.54 22.60 -3.18
CA ALA A 317 -2.39 21.22 -2.69
C ALA A 317 -2.00 21.20 -1.20
N CYS A 318 -0.97 21.96 -0.80
CA CYS A 318 -0.59 22.04 0.61
C CYS A 318 -1.69 22.62 1.50
N LYS A 319 -2.42 23.65 1.05
CA LYS A 319 -3.54 24.18 1.84
C LYS A 319 -4.60 23.11 2.11
N LYS A 320 -4.89 22.25 1.12
CA LYS A 320 -5.83 21.13 1.26
C LYS A 320 -5.28 20.04 2.19
N ALA A 321 -4.04 19.61 2.01
CA ALA A 321 -3.38 18.63 2.88
C ALA A 321 -3.33 19.10 4.35
N VAL A 322 -2.91 20.35 4.60
CA VAL A 322 -2.88 20.95 5.95
C VAL A 322 -4.27 21.03 6.56
N ALA A 323 -5.30 21.38 5.78
CA ALA A 323 -6.67 21.44 6.27
C ALA A 323 -7.16 20.07 6.77
N VAL A 324 -6.87 18.99 6.03
CA VAL A 324 -7.18 17.61 6.45
C VAL A 324 -6.33 17.20 7.66
N ALA A 325 -5.01 17.45 7.63
CA ALA A 325 -4.10 17.08 8.71
C ALA A 325 -4.50 17.68 10.08
N ARG A 326 -5.03 18.91 10.09
CA ARG A 326 -5.57 19.55 11.30
C ARG A 326 -6.72 18.78 11.93
N THR A 327 -7.47 18.00 11.15
CA THR A 327 -8.57 17.16 11.64
C THR A 327 -8.09 15.80 12.15
N VAL A 328 -6.93 15.34 11.67
CA VAL A 328 -6.31 14.10 12.14
C VAL A 328 -5.73 14.27 13.55
N VAL A 329 -5.07 15.40 13.83
CA VAL A 329 -4.47 15.65 15.16
C VAL A 329 -5.40 15.33 16.36
N PRO A 330 -6.64 15.85 16.43
CA PRO A 330 -7.53 15.58 17.56
C PRO A 330 -8.05 14.13 17.61
N SER A 331 -8.10 13.39 16.50
CA SER A 331 -8.60 12.00 16.50
C SER A 331 -7.60 11.02 17.15
N LEU A 332 -6.33 11.41 17.23
CA LEU A 332 -5.26 10.60 17.82
C LEU A 332 -5.16 10.70 19.35
N GLY A 333 -5.99 11.54 19.99
CA GLY A 333 -5.90 11.91 21.42
C GLY A 333 -4.57 12.58 21.76
#